data_AF-A0A2E2YNQ0-F1
#
_entry.id   AF-A0A2E2YNQ0-F1
#
_cell.length_a   1.000
_cell.length_b   1.000
_cell.length_c   1.000
_cell.angle_alpha   90.00
_cell.angle_beta   90.00
_cell.angle_gamma   90.00
#
_symmetry.space_group_name_H-M   'P 1'
#
loop_
_entity.id
_entity.type
_entity.pdbx_description
1 polymer ?
#
loop_
_entity_poly.entity_id
_entity_poly.type
_entity_poly.pdbx_seq_one_letter_code
_entity_poly.pdbx_strand_id
1 'polypeptide(L)'
;MKKISAIDIGSNSIKQRIYSFDQETCDLKEDKTLRKRIPVRLGKDIYSSKSKIFSDSTINKLGKILRSFEKTIHDQGIKSYRACATAAFRKASNKKQTIDQLKDYSSIDIEIISGIEEIQLVGGLKHPSMESAENFILADVGGGSTDILVKHRNKIIDCATYPIGSVSLNQIKIKKKTWKKMYAWLDKFNKMGIEKVIGVGGGIRGLLGRYEKMSATHDEFELLRRDIIEMDKDERKAFFKIPTDRAELIHHSAYIYSNILRQTGINKISAIPWGLTEAIAYSQVNDTTRK
;
A
#
# COMPACT_ATOMS: atom_id res chain seq x y z
N MET A 1 -19.29 -3.67 -20.13
CA MET A 1 -18.33 -3.35 -19.05
C MET A 1 -18.30 -4.45 -18.01
N LYS A 2 -17.14 -5.06 -17.76
CA LYS A 2 -16.94 -6.10 -16.74
C LYS A 2 -16.73 -5.42 -15.39
N LYS A 3 -17.58 -5.68 -14.39
CA LYS A 3 -17.35 -5.20 -13.02
C LYS A 3 -16.38 -6.13 -12.27
N ILE A 4 -15.46 -5.53 -11.52
CA ILE A 4 -14.39 -6.22 -10.79
C ILE A 4 -14.36 -5.69 -9.36
N SER A 5 -14.28 -6.58 -8.37
CA SER A 5 -14.01 -6.22 -6.97
C SER A 5 -12.56 -6.51 -6.61
N ALA A 6 -11.86 -5.51 -6.10
CA ALA A 6 -10.51 -5.64 -5.57
C ALA A 6 -10.52 -5.39 -4.07
N ILE A 7 -10.02 -6.35 -3.29
CA ILE A 7 -10.00 -6.29 -1.83
C ILE A 7 -8.56 -6.32 -1.33
N ASP A 8 -8.17 -5.31 -0.57
CA ASP A 8 -6.86 -5.16 0.08
C ASP A 8 -7.05 -5.24 1.60
N ILE A 9 -6.53 -6.32 2.22
CA ILE A 9 -6.54 -6.57 3.66
C ILE A 9 -5.18 -6.13 4.24
N GLY A 10 -5.04 -4.82 4.40
CA GLY A 10 -3.82 -4.17 4.88
C GLY A 10 -3.68 -4.06 6.40
N SER A 11 -2.47 -3.69 6.86
CA SER A 11 -2.17 -3.56 8.30
C SER A 11 -2.93 -2.45 9.03
N ASN A 12 -3.29 -1.35 8.35
CA ASN A 12 -3.99 -0.22 8.96
C ASN A 12 -5.50 -0.24 8.67
N SER A 13 -5.85 -0.50 7.41
CA SER A 13 -7.22 -0.47 6.93
C SER A 13 -7.44 -1.56 5.89
N ILE A 14 -8.69 -2.02 5.80
CA ILE A 14 -9.15 -2.92 4.74
C ILE A 14 -9.93 -2.10 3.73
N LYS A 15 -9.73 -2.38 2.45
CA LYS A 15 -10.38 -1.66 1.36
C LYS A 15 -11.10 -2.65 0.45
N GLN A 16 -12.28 -2.26 0.00
CA GLN A 16 -12.94 -2.85 -1.16
C GLN A 16 -13.12 -1.72 -2.18
N ARG A 17 -12.67 -1.97 -3.41
CA ARG A 17 -12.87 -1.08 -4.56
C ARG A 17 -13.58 -1.85 -5.66
N ILE A 18 -14.53 -1.17 -6.30
CA ILE A 18 -15.24 -1.70 -7.45
C ILE A 18 -14.79 -0.92 -8.68
N TYR A 19 -14.42 -1.65 -9.72
CA TYR A 19 -14.02 -1.08 -10.99
C TYR A 19 -14.92 -1.61 -12.11
N SER A 20 -15.17 -0.77 -13.10
CA SER A 20 -15.71 -1.15 -14.38
C SER A 20 -14.57 -1.16 -15.39
N PHE A 21 -14.33 -2.31 -15.98
CA PHE A 21 -13.38 -2.47 -17.08
C PHE A 21 -14.13 -2.40 -18.41
N ASP A 22 -13.64 -1.54 -19.29
CA ASP A 22 -14.05 -1.44 -20.68
C ASP A 22 -13.06 -2.21 -21.57
N GLN A 23 -13.56 -3.21 -22.30
CA GLN A 23 -12.74 -4.06 -23.15
C GLN A 23 -12.28 -3.36 -24.42
N GLU A 24 -13.05 -2.39 -24.92
CA GLU A 24 -12.72 -1.68 -26.16
C GLU A 24 -11.61 -0.67 -25.92
N THR A 25 -11.74 0.13 -24.86
CA THR A 25 -10.74 1.17 -24.50
C THR A 25 -9.61 0.63 -23.64
N CYS A 26 -9.71 -0.61 -23.15
CA CYS A 26 -8.82 -1.20 -22.15
C CYS A 26 -8.69 -0.33 -20.88
N ASP A 27 -9.71 0.45 -20.55
CA ASP A 27 -9.67 1.40 -19.45
C ASP A 27 -10.38 0.85 -18.20
N LEU A 28 -9.83 1.19 -17.03
CA LEU A 28 -10.32 0.74 -15.74
C LEU A 28 -10.82 1.93 -14.91
N LYS A 29 -12.14 2.03 -14.74
CA LYS A 29 -12.77 3.14 -14.02
C LYS A 29 -13.30 2.69 -12.67
N GLU A 30 -12.85 3.33 -11.59
CA GLU A 30 -13.37 3.07 -10.24
C GLU A 30 -14.78 3.65 -10.07
N ASP A 31 -15.69 2.85 -9.52
CA ASP A 31 -16.95 3.35 -8.96
C ASP A 31 -16.71 3.89 -7.55
N LYS A 32 -16.55 5.21 -7.46
CA LYS A 32 -16.28 5.91 -6.20
C LYS A 32 -17.45 5.85 -5.20
N THR A 33 -18.67 5.52 -5.64
CA THR A 33 -19.85 5.44 -4.76
C THR A 33 -19.86 4.15 -3.93
N LEU A 34 -19.27 3.07 -4.47
CA LEU A 34 -19.20 1.75 -3.82
C LEU A 34 -17.90 1.51 -3.05
N ARG A 35 -17.01 2.50 -3.04
CA ARG A 35 -15.71 2.44 -2.38
C ARG A 35 -15.89 2.27 -0.87
N LYS A 36 -15.24 1.26 -0.29
CA LYS A 36 -15.18 1.04 1.16
C LYS A 36 -13.74 1.11 1.65
N ARG A 37 -13.53 1.77 2.79
CA ARG A 37 -12.27 1.76 3.55
C ARG A 37 -12.59 1.69 5.03
N ILE A 38 -12.24 0.59 5.68
CA ILE A 38 -12.58 0.33 7.07
C ILE A 38 -11.29 0.28 7.89
N PRO A 39 -11.10 1.17 8.88
CA PRO A 39 -9.95 1.13 9.77
C PRO A 39 -10.07 -0.06 10.75
N VAL A 40 -9.07 -0.93 10.73
CA VAL A 40 -9.03 -2.15 11.55
C VAL A 40 -7.78 -2.24 12.41
N ARG A 41 -6.70 -1.52 12.06
CA ARG A 41 -5.42 -1.49 12.78
C ARG A 41 -4.85 -2.88 13.12
N LEU A 42 -4.99 -3.86 12.21
CA LEU A 42 -4.45 -5.22 12.34
C LEU A 42 -2.96 -5.25 12.76
N GLY A 43 -2.19 -4.28 12.28
CA GLY A 43 -0.78 -4.16 12.62
C GLY A 43 -0.53 -3.85 14.10
N LYS A 44 -1.47 -3.23 14.83
CA LYS A 44 -1.31 -2.98 16.27
C LYS A 44 -1.20 -4.30 17.02
N ASP A 45 -2.12 -5.22 16.80
CA ASP A 45 -2.15 -6.55 17.44
C ASP A 45 -0.89 -7.35 17.10
N ILE A 46 -0.47 -7.32 15.84
CA ILE A 46 0.65 -8.12 15.33
C ILE A 46 2.02 -7.56 15.70
N TYR A 47 2.19 -6.23 15.74
CA TYR A 47 3.52 -5.63 15.96
C TYR A 47 3.82 -5.31 17.43
N SER A 48 2.79 -5.11 18.26
CA SER A 48 2.97 -4.83 19.70
C SER A 48 3.10 -6.11 20.54
N SER A 49 2.53 -7.23 20.08
CA SER A 49 2.54 -8.49 20.82
C SER A 49 3.71 -9.41 20.44
N LYS A 50 4.28 -10.10 21.45
CA LYS A 50 5.25 -11.20 21.22
C LYS A 50 4.60 -12.40 20.53
N SER A 51 3.33 -12.69 20.83
CA SER A 51 2.62 -13.85 20.26
C SER A 51 2.26 -13.65 18.79
N LYS A 52 2.11 -12.39 18.36
CA LYS A 52 1.74 -12.00 16.98
C LYS A 52 0.48 -12.73 16.49
N ILE A 53 -0.54 -12.77 17.32
CA ILE A 53 -1.82 -13.41 16.99
C ILE A 53 -2.90 -12.36 16.76
N PHE A 54 -3.85 -12.65 15.86
CA PHE A 54 -5.11 -11.94 15.83
C PHE A 54 -6.01 -12.45 16.95
N SER A 55 -6.60 -11.53 17.73
CA SER A 55 -7.59 -11.86 18.76
C SER A 55 -8.93 -12.29 18.15
N ASP A 56 -9.74 -13.02 18.91
CA ASP A 56 -11.09 -13.40 18.45
C ASP A 56 -11.96 -12.18 18.13
N SER A 57 -11.80 -11.07 18.85
CA SER A 57 -12.46 -9.81 18.54
C SER A 57 -12.05 -9.27 17.16
N THR A 58 -10.75 -9.34 16.85
CA THR A 58 -10.20 -8.95 15.54
C THR A 58 -10.76 -9.86 14.44
N ILE A 59 -10.80 -11.17 14.65
CA ILE A 59 -11.32 -12.16 13.69
C ILE A 59 -12.82 -11.95 13.45
N ASN A 60 -13.61 -11.78 14.52
CA ASN A 60 -15.03 -11.43 14.44
C ASN A 60 -15.28 -10.15 13.62
N LYS A 61 -14.46 -9.12 13.85
CA LYS A 61 -14.56 -7.84 13.11
C LYS A 61 -14.22 -8.04 11.63
N LEU A 62 -13.16 -8.78 11.34
CA LEU A 62 -12.76 -9.13 9.97
C LEU A 62 -13.88 -9.90 9.24
N GLY A 63 -14.47 -10.91 9.89
CA GLY A 63 -15.56 -11.70 9.32
C GLY A 63 -16.78 -10.85 8.95
N LYS A 64 -17.19 -9.92 9.82
CA LYS A 64 -18.29 -8.97 9.52
C LYS A 64 -17.96 -8.06 8.33
N ILE A 65 -16.70 -7.64 8.20
CA ILE A 65 -16.24 -6.82 7.06
C ILE A 65 -16.32 -7.62 5.75
N LEU A 66 -15.80 -8.84 5.74
CA LEU A 66 -15.82 -9.70 4.55
C LEU A 66 -17.25 -10.03 4.11
N ARG A 67 -18.13 -10.36 5.05
CA ARG A 67 -19.57 -10.55 4.78
C ARG A 67 -20.20 -9.31 4.14
N SER A 68 -19.84 -8.11 4.59
CA SER A 68 -20.30 -6.86 3.96
C SER A 68 -19.76 -6.66 2.54
N PHE A 69 -18.52 -7.09 2.29
CA PHE A 69 -17.92 -7.01 0.95
C PHE A 69 -18.55 -8.00 -0.02
N GLU A 70 -18.80 -9.24 0.43
CA GLU A 70 -19.49 -10.27 -0.32
C GLU A 70 -20.91 -9.84 -0.68
N LYS A 71 -21.64 -9.23 0.27
CA LYS A 71 -22.95 -8.64 -0.03
C LYS A 71 -22.86 -7.62 -1.17
N THR A 72 -21.85 -6.74 -1.16
CA THR A 72 -21.65 -5.78 -2.26
C THR A 72 -21.30 -6.45 -3.58
N ILE A 73 -20.51 -7.53 -3.57
CA ILE A 73 -20.21 -8.32 -4.77
C ILE A 73 -21.51 -8.90 -5.35
N HIS A 74 -22.35 -9.51 -4.50
CA HIS A 74 -23.63 -10.09 -4.88
C HIS A 74 -24.62 -9.05 -5.39
N ASP A 75 -24.89 -8.00 -4.61
CA ASP A 75 -25.84 -6.93 -4.95
C ASP A 75 -25.50 -6.24 -6.29
N GLN A 76 -24.21 -6.20 -6.64
CA GLN A 76 -23.72 -5.58 -7.87
C GLN A 76 -23.55 -6.55 -9.04
N GLY A 77 -23.86 -7.84 -8.85
CA GLY A 77 -23.70 -8.89 -9.85
C GLY A 77 -22.24 -9.11 -10.28
N ILE A 78 -21.28 -8.87 -9.39
CA ILE A 78 -19.85 -8.94 -9.70
C ILE A 78 -19.41 -10.41 -9.70
N LYS A 79 -18.92 -10.88 -10.85
CA LYS A 79 -18.42 -12.25 -11.01
C LYS A 79 -16.90 -12.38 -10.83
N SER A 80 -16.17 -11.27 -10.92
CA SER A 80 -14.71 -11.22 -10.83
C SER A 80 -14.31 -10.49 -9.57
N TYR A 81 -13.69 -11.19 -8.62
CA TYR A 81 -13.11 -10.58 -7.45
C TYR A 81 -11.80 -11.26 -7.05
N ARG A 82 -10.95 -10.53 -6.34
CA ARG A 82 -9.73 -11.06 -5.72
C ARG A 82 -9.46 -10.31 -4.40
N ALA A 83 -9.16 -11.05 -3.35
CA ALA A 83 -8.86 -10.51 -2.03
C ALA A 83 -7.45 -10.88 -1.59
N CYS A 84 -6.61 -9.88 -1.36
CA CYS A 84 -5.23 -10.07 -0.97
C CYS A 84 -4.97 -9.55 0.45
N ALA A 85 -4.37 -10.37 1.30
CA ALA A 85 -3.90 -10.02 2.62
C ALA A 85 -2.39 -9.83 2.66
N THR A 86 -1.92 -8.76 3.32
CA THR A 86 -0.54 -8.30 3.21
C THR A 86 0.23 -8.41 4.53
N ALA A 87 1.04 -7.39 4.87
CA ALA A 87 2.09 -7.47 5.89
C ALA A 87 1.65 -7.96 7.28
N ALA A 88 0.42 -7.66 7.72
CA ALA A 88 -0.09 -8.12 9.01
C ALA A 88 -0.33 -9.63 9.02
N PHE A 89 -1.03 -10.15 7.99
CA PHE A 89 -1.27 -11.59 7.82
C PHE A 89 0.02 -12.38 7.59
N ARG A 90 0.97 -11.80 6.82
CA ARG A 90 2.30 -12.42 6.62
C ARG A 90 3.02 -12.70 7.94
N LYS A 91 2.88 -11.80 8.94
CA LYS A 91 3.55 -11.90 10.25
C LYS A 91 2.71 -12.59 11.34
N ALA A 92 1.42 -12.83 11.12
CA ALA A 92 0.56 -13.42 12.12
C ALA A 92 0.86 -14.92 12.31
N SER A 93 1.07 -15.32 13.55
CA SER A 93 1.37 -16.72 13.92
C SER A 93 0.16 -17.63 13.71
N ASN A 94 -1.06 -17.12 13.92
CA ASN A 94 -2.32 -17.85 13.75
C ASN A 94 -2.99 -17.61 12.39
N LYS A 95 -2.27 -17.14 11.35
CA LYS A 95 -2.85 -16.78 10.05
C LYS A 95 -3.70 -17.87 9.41
N LYS A 96 -3.30 -19.15 9.52
CA LYS A 96 -4.06 -20.29 8.97
C LYS A 96 -5.40 -20.46 9.70
N GLN A 97 -5.35 -20.53 11.04
CA GLN A 97 -6.55 -20.59 11.88
C GLN A 97 -7.49 -19.41 11.60
N THR A 98 -6.93 -18.19 11.51
CA THR A 98 -7.72 -17.01 11.20
C THR A 98 -8.41 -17.12 9.83
N ILE A 99 -7.70 -17.54 8.77
CA ILE A 99 -8.32 -17.74 7.45
C ILE A 99 -9.42 -18.80 7.51
N ASP A 100 -9.18 -19.92 8.20
CA ASP A 100 -10.18 -20.99 8.32
C ASP A 100 -11.43 -20.51 9.05
N GLN A 101 -11.29 -19.77 10.15
CA GLN A 101 -12.43 -19.17 10.86
C GLN A 101 -13.17 -18.10 10.04
N LEU A 102 -12.49 -17.39 9.13
CA LEU A 102 -13.14 -16.38 8.29
C LEU A 102 -14.05 -17.00 7.22
N LYS A 103 -13.84 -18.27 6.85
CA LYS A 103 -14.72 -19.01 5.92
C LYS A 103 -16.14 -19.18 6.47
N ASP A 104 -16.31 -19.22 7.79
CA ASP A 104 -17.63 -19.26 8.44
C ASP A 104 -18.42 -17.95 8.24
N TYR A 105 -17.74 -16.87 7.84
CA TYR A 105 -18.36 -15.55 7.67
C TYR A 105 -18.64 -15.21 6.21
N SER A 106 -17.80 -15.69 5.29
CA SER A 106 -17.83 -15.28 3.89
C SER A 106 -17.20 -16.33 2.98
N SER A 107 -17.72 -16.45 1.75
CA SER A 107 -17.11 -17.30 0.71
C SER A 107 -15.91 -16.65 -0.01
N ILE A 108 -15.56 -15.40 0.33
CA ILE A 108 -14.40 -14.72 -0.25
C ILE A 108 -13.12 -15.45 0.14
N ASP A 109 -12.42 -16.01 -0.84
CA ASP A 109 -11.09 -16.59 -0.64
C ASP A 109 -10.03 -15.50 -0.43
N ILE A 110 -9.17 -15.69 0.57
CA ILE A 110 -8.15 -14.72 0.98
C ILE A 110 -6.77 -15.24 0.61
N GLU A 111 -6.12 -14.56 -0.34
CA GLU A 111 -4.76 -14.84 -0.74
C GLU A 111 -3.76 -14.04 0.10
N ILE A 112 -2.84 -14.70 0.79
CA ILE A 112 -1.71 -13.99 1.43
C ILE A 112 -0.61 -13.78 0.39
N ILE A 113 -0.48 -12.55 -0.10
CA ILE A 113 0.55 -12.20 -1.10
C ILE A 113 1.85 -11.76 -0.44
N SER A 114 2.98 -12.01 -1.12
CA SER A 114 4.28 -11.50 -0.67
C SER A 114 4.40 -9.99 -0.88
N GLY A 115 5.32 -9.31 -0.17
CA GLY A 115 5.55 -7.88 -0.42
C GLY A 115 6.20 -7.60 -1.79
N ILE A 116 6.97 -8.56 -2.30
CA ILE A 116 7.52 -8.53 -3.67
C ILE A 116 6.39 -8.62 -4.70
N GLU A 117 5.45 -9.54 -4.52
CA GLU A 117 4.26 -9.67 -5.37
C GLU A 117 3.41 -8.39 -5.33
N GLU A 118 3.20 -7.83 -4.14
CA GLU A 118 2.47 -6.57 -3.92
C GLU A 118 3.07 -5.41 -4.74
N ILE A 119 4.38 -5.18 -4.65
CA ILE A 119 5.03 -4.09 -5.40
C ILE A 119 5.18 -4.40 -6.90
N GLN A 120 5.32 -5.67 -7.29
CA GLN A 120 5.37 -6.06 -8.70
C GLN A 120 4.02 -5.85 -9.40
N LEU A 121 2.92 -6.19 -8.73
CA LEU A 121 1.57 -5.92 -9.23
C LEU A 121 1.40 -4.42 -9.51
N VAL A 122 1.81 -3.56 -8.57
CA VAL A 122 1.72 -2.10 -8.76
C VAL A 122 2.70 -1.60 -9.83
N GLY A 123 3.94 -2.10 -9.85
CA GLY A 123 4.97 -1.70 -10.83
C GLY A 123 4.69 -2.17 -12.26
N GLY A 124 3.80 -3.15 -12.43
CA GLY A 124 3.29 -3.60 -13.72
C GLY A 124 2.18 -2.72 -14.30
N LEU A 125 1.64 -1.78 -13.53
CA LEU A 125 0.63 -0.84 -14.02
C LEU A 125 1.23 0.16 -15.02
N LYS A 126 0.44 0.51 -16.05
CA LYS A 126 0.76 1.56 -17.02
C LYS A 126 0.13 2.87 -16.60
N HIS A 127 0.88 3.70 -15.86
CA HIS A 127 0.41 5.02 -15.39
C HIS A 127 1.30 6.12 -15.98
N PRO A 128 0.75 7.25 -16.47
CA PRO A 128 1.55 8.31 -17.09
C PRO A 128 2.71 8.83 -16.22
N SER A 129 2.51 8.94 -14.90
CA SER A 129 3.59 9.37 -13.98
C SER A 129 4.72 8.35 -13.84
N MET A 130 4.48 7.07 -14.14
CA MET A 130 5.52 6.03 -14.19
C MET A 130 6.17 5.96 -15.57
N GLU A 131 5.42 6.17 -16.65
CA GLU A 131 5.94 6.14 -18.02
C GLU A 131 6.78 7.37 -18.39
N SER A 132 6.49 8.51 -17.76
CA SER A 132 7.24 9.77 -17.93
C SER A 132 8.65 9.78 -17.31
N ALA A 133 9.08 8.71 -16.64
CA ALA A 133 10.47 8.59 -16.17
C ALA A 133 11.07 7.31 -16.75
N GLU A 134 12.31 7.40 -17.25
CA GLU A 134 13.00 6.23 -17.79
C GLU A 134 13.45 5.30 -16.66
N ASN A 135 13.91 5.89 -15.55
CA ASN A 135 14.47 5.19 -14.40
C ASN A 135 13.89 5.73 -13.08
N PHE A 136 13.25 4.88 -12.28
CA PHE A 136 12.64 5.29 -11.02
C PHE A 136 12.67 4.19 -9.96
N ILE A 137 12.59 4.61 -8.70
CA ILE A 137 12.27 3.72 -7.57
C ILE A 137 10.78 3.84 -7.29
N LEU A 138 10.07 2.72 -7.29
CA LEU A 138 8.70 2.64 -6.78
C LEU A 138 8.75 2.18 -5.32
N ALA A 139 8.13 2.92 -4.42
CA ALA A 139 8.09 2.56 -3.00
C ALA A 139 6.65 2.62 -2.46
N ASP A 140 6.17 1.51 -1.91
CA ASP A 140 4.91 1.46 -1.15
C ASP A 140 5.22 1.40 0.35
N VAL A 141 5.02 2.53 1.03
CA VAL A 141 5.13 2.61 2.49
C VAL A 141 3.79 2.25 3.12
N GLY A 142 3.61 0.96 3.36
CA GLY A 142 2.46 0.40 4.05
C GLY A 142 2.51 0.57 5.58
N GLY A 143 1.54 -0.03 6.25
CA GLY A 143 1.51 -0.05 7.72
C GLY A 143 2.55 -0.98 8.34
N GLY A 144 2.85 -2.10 7.69
CA GLY A 144 3.68 -3.18 8.24
C GLY A 144 5.03 -3.43 7.58
N SER A 145 5.15 -2.97 6.34
CA SER A 145 6.33 -3.08 5.49
C SER A 145 6.46 -1.83 4.64
N THR A 146 7.65 -1.68 4.07
CA THR A 146 7.92 -0.87 2.89
C THR A 146 8.39 -1.80 1.80
N ASP A 147 7.68 -1.78 0.68
CA ASP A 147 7.93 -2.62 -0.48
C ASP A 147 8.49 -1.74 -1.59
N ILE A 148 9.67 -2.10 -2.11
CA ILE A 148 10.44 -1.25 -3.02
C ILE A 148 10.78 -2.03 -4.28
N LEU A 149 10.64 -1.37 -5.43
CA LEU A 149 11.01 -1.89 -6.74
C LEU A 149 11.87 -0.85 -7.46
N VAL A 150 12.91 -1.30 -8.15
CA VAL A 150 13.73 -0.45 -9.02
C VAL A 150 13.36 -0.74 -10.46
N LYS A 151 12.99 0.31 -11.21
CA LYS A 151 12.73 0.24 -12.65
C LYS A 151 13.79 1.03 -13.40
N HIS A 152 14.37 0.43 -14.42
CA HIS A 152 15.35 1.07 -15.30
C HIS A 152 15.11 0.64 -16.74
N ARG A 153 15.01 1.61 -17.66
CA ARG A 153 14.68 1.39 -19.08
C ARG A 153 13.45 0.50 -19.26
N ASN A 154 12.38 0.84 -18.56
CA ASN A 154 11.10 0.12 -18.52
C ASN A 154 11.17 -1.35 -18.03
N LYS A 155 12.28 -1.80 -17.45
CA LYS A 155 12.43 -3.15 -16.87
C LYS A 155 12.53 -3.09 -15.35
N ILE A 156 11.87 -4.01 -14.67
CA ILE A 156 12.06 -4.24 -13.23
C ILE A 156 13.44 -4.89 -13.05
N ILE A 157 14.32 -4.23 -12.29
CA ILE A 157 15.68 -4.69 -12.05
C ILE A 157 15.75 -5.57 -10.81
N ASP A 158 15.14 -5.10 -9.72
CA ASP A 158 15.10 -5.83 -8.45
C ASP A 158 13.94 -5.31 -7.60
N CYS A 159 13.51 -6.15 -6.64
CA CYS A 159 12.46 -5.85 -5.67
C CYS A 159 12.90 -6.28 -4.26
N ALA A 160 12.54 -5.50 -3.24
CA ALA A 160 12.79 -5.86 -1.87
C ALA A 160 11.68 -5.39 -0.92
N THR A 161 11.42 -6.20 0.10
CA THR A 161 10.49 -5.90 1.19
C THR A 161 11.24 -5.72 2.50
N TYR A 162 10.99 -4.60 3.17
CA TYR A 162 11.54 -4.32 4.49
C TYR A 162 10.42 -4.25 5.53
N PRO A 163 10.56 -4.85 6.72
CA PRO A 163 9.56 -4.80 7.78
C PRO A 163 9.61 -3.44 8.51
N ILE A 164 9.52 -2.36 7.75
CA ILE A 164 9.54 -0.95 8.15
C ILE A 164 8.28 -0.32 7.58
N GLY A 165 7.21 -0.27 8.36
CA GLY A 165 5.96 0.39 7.98
C GLY A 165 5.50 1.38 9.05
N SER A 166 4.58 2.26 8.69
CA SER A 166 4.14 3.35 9.58
C SER A 166 3.52 2.85 10.89
N VAL A 167 2.70 1.79 10.85
CA VAL A 167 2.15 1.15 12.06
C VAL A 167 3.27 0.49 12.85
N SER A 168 4.19 -0.24 12.19
CA SER A 168 5.28 -0.92 12.91
C SER A 168 6.23 0.06 13.59
N LEU A 169 6.58 1.19 12.96
CA LEU A 169 7.39 2.24 13.58
C LEU A 169 6.69 2.88 14.77
N ASN A 170 5.36 3.02 14.69
CA ASN A 170 4.57 3.54 15.79
C ASN A 170 4.45 2.58 16.99
N GLN A 171 4.65 1.27 16.79
CA GLN A 171 4.53 0.28 17.85
C GLN A 171 5.88 -0.14 18.45
N ILE A 172 6.93 -0.22 17.62
CA ILE A 172 8.22 -0.78 18.03
C ILE A 172 9.39 0.02 17.48
N LYS A 173 10.49 0.01 18.22
CA LYS A 173 11.78 0.49 17.72
C LYS A 173 12.32 -0.48 16.67
N ILE A 174 12.34 -0.05 15.41
CA ILE A 174 12.94 -0.82 14.32
C ILE A 174 14.46 -0.90 14.53
N LYS A 175 15.01 -2.12 14.49
CA LYS A 175 16.45 -2.36 14.71
C LYS A 175 17.27 -1.67 13.62
N LYS A 176 18.38 -1.01 14.00
CA LYS A 176 19.33 -0.37 13.06
C LYS A 176 19.74 -1.29 11.91
N LYS A 177 19.91 -2.60 12.18
CA LYS A 177 20.26 -3.61 11.16
C LYS A 177 19.21 -3.72 10.03
N THR A 178 17.94 -3.47 10.31
CA THR A 178 16.87 -3.52 9.30
C THR A 178 17.01 -2.35 8.33
N TRP A 179 17.24 -1.14 8.86
CA TRP A 179 17.54 0.05 8.04
C TRP A 179 18.82 -0.14 7.23
N LYS A 180 19.91 -0.62 7.84
CA LYS A 180 21.17 -0.91 7.13
C LYS A 180 20.99 -1.88 5.95
N LYS A 181 20.12 -2.88 6.09
CA LYS A 181 19.81 -3.81 4.97
C LYS A 181 19.12 -3.09 3.82
N MET A 182 18.15 -2.21 4.12
CA MET A 182 17.49 -1.40 3.10
C MET A 182 18.47 -0.47 2.41
N TYR A 183 19.34 0.19 3.17
CA TYR A 183 20.33 1.11 2.65
C TYR A 183 21.35 0.41 1.75
N ALA A 184 21.95 -0.69 2.22
CA ALA A 184 22.89 -1.47 1.42
C ALA A 184 22.27 -2.04 0.13
N TRP A 185 20.96 -2.29 0.11
CA TRP A 185 20.26 -2.69 -1.11
C TRP A 185 20.04 -1.51 -2.04
N LEU A 186 19.59 -0.36 -1.53
CA LEU A 186 19.42 0.86 -2.33
C LEU A 186 20.74 1.32 -2.97
N ASP A 187 21.86 1.20 -2.25
CA ASP A 187 23.19 1.60 -2.73
C ASP A 187 23.65 0.88 -3.99
N LYS A 188 23.11 -0.31 -4.26
CA LYS A 188 23.41 -1.07 -5.50
C LYS A 188 22.98 -0.31 -6.76
N PHE A 189 22.05 0.63 -6.64
CA PHE A 189 21.40 1.30 -7.77
C PHE A 189 21.79 2.78 -7.93
N ASN A 190 22.64 3.34 -7.06
CA ASN A 190 23.00 4.77 -7.08
C ASN A 190 23.65 5.23 -8.41
N LYS A 191 24.25 4.32 -9.18
CA LYS A 191 24.89 4.62 -10.47
C LYS A 191 23.98 4.41 -11.69
N MET A 192 22.70 4.10 -11.48
CA MET A 192 21.75 3.78 -12.56
C MET A 192 21.00 4.99 -13.11
N GLY A 193 21.36 6.21 -12.69
CA GLY A 193 20.68 7.43 -13.15
C GLY A 193 19.17 7.42 -12.81
N ILE A 194 18.82 6.98 -11.60
CA ILE A 194 17.44 7.01 -11.12
C ILE A 194 16.99 8.47 -10.98
N GLU A 195 15.92 8.84 -11.66
CA GLU A 195 15.47 10.24 -11.75
C GLU A 195 14.59 10.67 -10.57
N LYS A 196 13.77 9.74 -10.06
CA LYS A 196 12.79 10.03 -9.00
C LYS A 196 12.39 8.80 -8.18
N VAL A 197 11.93 9.08 -6.97
CA VAL A 197 11.16 8.13 -6.16
C VAL A 197 9.67 8.36 -6.41
N ILE A 198 8.94 7.30 -6.73
CA ILE A 198 7.50 7.29 -6.89
C ILE A 198 6.91 6.55 -5.70
N GLY A 199 6.19 7.27 -4.84
CA GLY A 199 5.45 6.68 -3.74
C GLY A 199 4.08 6.15 -4.19
N VAL A 200 3.65 5.08 -3.56
CA VAL A 200 2.37 4.41 -3.82
C VAL A 200 1.34 4.72 -2.72
N GLY A 201 0.09 4.93 -3.13
CA GLY A 201 -1.06 4.88 -2.24
C GLY A 201 -1.30 6.12 -1.36
N GLY A 202 -2.25 5.97 -0.43
CA GLY A 202 -2.84 7.10 0.29
C GLY A 202 -1.94 7.80 1.31
N GLY A 203 -0.83 7.20 1.72
CA GLY A 203 0.12 7.79 2.67
C GLY A 203 0.90 8.94 2.04
N ILE A 204 1.64 8.65 0.97
CA ILE A 204 2.40 9.67 0.23
C ILE A 204 1.50 10.70 -0.45
N ARG A 205 0.31 10.31 -0.91
CA ARG A 205 -0.67 11.26 -1.46
C ARG A 205 -1.20 12.22 -0.42
N GLY A 206 -1.33 11.76 0.84
CA GLY A 206 -1.60 12.65 1.95
C GLY A 206 -0.48 13.68 2.08
N LEU A 207 0.78 13.22 2.09
CA LEU A 207 1.95 14.09 2.24
C LEU A 207 2.10 15.12 1.11
N LEU A 208 1.99 14.67 -0.14
CA LEU A 208 2.21 15.49 -1.33
C LEU A 208 0.95 16.21 -1.84
N GLY A 209 -0.20 16.03 -1.17
CA GLY A 209 -1.49 16.55 -1.62
C GLY A 209 -1.60 18.07 -1.75
N ARG A 210 -0.65 18.80 -1.18
CA ARG A 210 -0.56 20.27 -1.25
C ARG A 210 0.47 20.80 -2.25
N TYR A 211 1.30 19.93 -2.81
CA TYR A 211 2.29 20.31 -3.80
C TYR A 211 1.70 20.20 -5.20
N GLU A 212 2.16 21.05 -6.12
CA GLU A 212 1.76 20.97 -7.51
C GLU A 212 2.11 19.59 -8.09
N LYS A 213 1.20 19.03 -8.91
CA LYS A 213 1.39 17.73 -9.58
C LYS A 213 1.73 16.55 -8.65
N MET A 214 1.40 16.64 -7.35
CA MET A 214 1.70 15.60 -6.36
C MET A 214 3.20 15.24 -6.32
N SER A 215 4.07 16.24 -6.48
CA SER A 215 5.52 16.08 -6.55
C SER A 215 6.21 17.13 -5.68
N ALA A 216 7.35 16.76 -5.09
CA ALA A 216 8.22 17.66 -4.35
C ALA A 216 9.69 17.34 -4.66
N THR A 217 10.55 18.33 -4.48
CA THR A 217 12.01 18.13 -4.38
C THR A 217 12.36 17.44 -3.06
N HIS A 218 13.60 16.94 -2.95
CA HIS A 218 14.08 16.35 -1.71
C HIS A 218 14.07 17.39 -0.57
N ASP A 219 14.54 18.60 -0.82
CA ASP A 219 14.56 19.67 0.19
C ASP A 219 13.16 20.06 0.66
N GLU A 220 12.21 20.25 -0.26
CA GLU A 220 10.81 20.50 0.08
C GLU A 220 10.20 19.38 0.94
N PHE A 221 10.53 18.13 0.62
CA PHE A 221 10.06 16.97 1.37
C PHE A 221 10.71 16.87 2.76
N GLU A 222 11.97 17.27 2.90
CA GLU A 222 12.65 17.33 4.20
C GLU A 222 12.08 18.43 5.09
N LEU A 223 11.74 19.60 4.53
CA LEU A 223 11.01 20.65 5.24
C LEU A 223 9.66 20.12 5.74
N LEU A 224 8.87 19.50 4.86
CA LEU A 224 7.60 18.87 5.23
C LEU A 224 7.76 17.85 6.37
N ARG A 225 8.78 17.00 6.29
CA ARG A 225 9.09 15.99 7.31
C ARG A 225 9.47 16.64 8.65
N ARG A 226 10.15 17.79 8.61
CA ARG A 226 10.54 18.54 9.81
C ARG A 226 9.33 19.21 10.45
N ASP A 227 8.42 19.76 9.65
CA ASP A 227 7.21 20.41 10.18
C ASP A 227 6.21 19.40 10.74
N ILE A 228 6.00 18.28 10.04
CA ILE A 228 5.00 17.28 10.44
C ILE A 228 5.33 16.58 11.77
N ILE A 229 6.61 16.53 12.16
CA ILE A 229 7.01 15.87 13.40
C ILE A 229 6.62 16.68 14.63
N GLU A 230 6.61 18.02 14.51
CA GLU A 230 6.21 18.96 15.56
C GLU A 230 4.69 19.06 15.70
N MET A 231 3.94 18.76 14.63
CA MET A 231 2.48 18.75 14.66
C MET A 231 1.93 17.59 15.49
N ASP A 232 0.90 17.84 16.28
CA ASP A 232 0.11 16.79 16.92
C ASP A 232 -0.82 16.08 15.91
N LYS A 233 -1.60 15.11 16.40
CA LYS A 233 -2.52 14.32 15.57
C LYS A 233 -3.63 15.17 14.94
N ASP A 234 -4.21 16.12 15.67
CA ASP A 234 -5.33 16.93 15.22
C ASP A 234 -4.87 18.06 14.29
N GLU A 235 -3.69 18.63 14.54
CA GLU A 235 -2.99 19.53 13.62
C GLU A 235 -2.68 18.83 12.29
N ARG A 236 -2.09 17.63 12.31
CA ARG A 236 -1.86 16.83 11.08
C ARG A 236 -3.17 16.55 10.34
N LYS A 237 -4.24 16.21 11.07
CA LYS A 237 -5.55 15.94 10.47
C LYS A 237 -6.07 17.16 9.71
N ALA A 238 -6.02 18.33 10.34
CA ALA A 238 -6.45 19.60 9.75
C ALA A 238 -5.55 20.02 8.58
N PHE A 239 -4.23 20.01 8.80
CA PHE A 239 -3.22 20.45 7.84
C PHE A 239 -3.27 19.64 6.54
N PHE A 240 -3.40 18.31 6.62
CA PHE A 240 -3.44 17.41 5.46
C PHE A 240 -4.86 17.07 4.97
N LYS A 241 -5.92 17.49 5.67
CA LYS A 241 -7.32 17.11 5.39
C LYS A 241 -7.51 15.60 5.23
N ILE A 242 -6.93 14.84 6.17
CA ILE A 242 -6.94 13.36 6.16
C ILE A 242 -7.75 12.80 7.34
N PRO A 243 -8.21 11.54 7.27
CA PRO A 243 -8.85 10.87 8.40
C PRO A 243 -7.91 10.72 9.60
N THR A 244 -8.49 10.66 10.81
CA THR A 244 -7.75 10.55 12.09
C THR A 244 -6.77 9.38 12.10
N ASP A 245 -7.18 8.19 11.63
CA ASP A 245 -6.32 6.99 11.61
C ASP A 245 -5.09 7.15 10.70
N ARG A 246 -5.12 8.08 9.74
CA ARG A 246 -3.96 8.42 8.90
C ARG A 246 -3.11 9.51 9.54
N ALA A 247 -3.74 10.51 10.15
CA ALA A 247 -3.04 11.58 10.86
C ALA A 247 -2.15 11.06 12.00
N GLU A 248 -2.57 9.98 12.65
CA GLU A 248 -1.76 9.26 13.65
C GLU A 248 -0.43 8.70 13.10
N LEU A 249 -0.34 8.39 11.80
CA LEU A 249 0.75 7.58 11.24
C LEU A 249 1.54 8.28 10.12
N ILE A 250 1.02 9.38 9.58
CA ILE A 250 1.56 10.02 8.37
C ILE A 250 3.00 10.53 8.53
N HIS A 251 3.38 10.97 9.73
CA HIS A 251 4.74 11.40 10.05
C HIS A 251 5.76 10.25 9.99
N HIS A 252 5.36 9.02 10.37
CA HIS A 252 6.20 7.83 10.18
C HIS A 252 6.38 7.50 8.70
N SER A 253 5.35 7.67 7.88
CA SER A 253 5.48 7.54 6.43
C SER A 253 6.45 8.57 5.85
N ALA A 254 6.36 9.84 6.27
CA ALA A 254 7.29 10.89 5.86
C ALA A 254 8.74 10.54 6.26
N TYR A 255 8.94 10.03 7.48
CA TYR A 255 10.23 9.58 7.95
C TYR A 255 10.81 8.46 7.08
N ILE A 256 10.02 7.45 6.69
CA ILE A 256 10.50 6.37 5.83
C ILE A 256 10.91 6.88 4.45
N TYR A 257 10.04 7.67 3.78
CA TYR A 257 10.36 8.22 2.46
C TYR A 257 11.59 9.14 2.49
N SER A 258 11.74 9.96 3.54
CA SER A 258 12.93 10.79 3.75
C SER A 258 14.20 9.97 3.87
N ASN A 259 14.17 8.84 4.58
CA ASN A 259 15.35 7.96 4.66
C ASN A 259 15.69 7.33 3.30
N ILE A 260 14.69 7.01 2.46
CA ILE A 260 14.93 6.54 1.09
C ILE A 260 15.59 7.64 0.24
N LEU A 261 15.06 8.87 0.30
CA LEU A 261 15.62 10.01 -0.45
C LEU A 261 17.05 10.33 0.00
N ARG A 262 17.29 10.43 1.32
CA ARG A 262 18.63 10.66 1.89
C ARG A 262 19.63 9.57 1.48
N GLN A 263 19.21 8.32 1.50
CA GLN A 263 20.11 7.21 1.16
C GLN A 263 20.47 7.19 -0.33
N THR A 264 19.50 7.49 -1.20
CA THR A 264 19.68 7.42 -2.65
C THR A 264 20.25 8.69 -3.26
N GLY A 265 20.15 9.83 -2.56
CA GLY A 265 20.50 11.15 -3.09
C GLY A 265 19.55 11.65 -4.19
N ILE A 266 18.40 11.01 -4.37
CA ILE A 266 17.44 11.35 -5.42
C ILE A 266 16.70 12.65 -5.03
N ASN A 267 16.76 13.66 -5.90
CA ASN A 267 16.21 14.99 -5.63
C ASN A 267 14.70 15.12 -5.86
N LYS A 268 13.99 14.08 -6.32
CA LYS A 268 12.57 14.18 -6.68
C LYS A 268 11.75 13.04 -6.10
N ILE A 269 10.64 13.39 -5.45
CA ILE A 269 9.61 12.45 -5.01
C ILE A 269 8.26 12.83 -5.60
N SER A 270 7.49 11.83 -6.04
CA SER A 270 6.13 12.01 -6.53
C SER A 270 5.20 10.93 -6.01
N ALA A 271 3.88 11.14 -6.10
CA ALA A 271 2.89 10.14 -5.75
C ALA A 271 2.04 9.73 -6.96
N ILE A 272 1.70 8.45 -7.03
CA ILE A 272 0.65 7.97 -7.95
C ILE A 272 -0.67 7.72 -7.21
N PRO A 273 -1.83 7.94 -7.86
CA PRO A 273 -3.15 7.68 -7.28
C PRO A 273 -3.43 6.19 -7.08
N TRP A 274 -2.78 5.33 -7.87
CA TRP A 274 -2.99 3.89 -7.90
C TRP A 274 -2.19 3.17 -6.81
N GLY A 275 -2.73 2.06 -6.33
CA GLY A 275 -2.04 1.14 -5.43
C GLY A 275 -2.49 -0.30 -5.67
N LEU A 276 -2.42 -1.12 -4.62
CA LEU A 276 -2.68 -2.56 -4.73
C LEU A 276 -4.09 -2.88 -5.26
N THR A 277 -5.12 -2.10 -4.93
CA THR A 277 -6.50 -2.38 -5.41
C THR A 277 -6.64 -2.21 -6.91
N GLU A 278 -6.02 -1.18 -7.50
CA GLU A 278 -5.95 -1.00 -8.94
C GLU A 278 -5.17 -2.14 -9.59
N ALA A 279 -4.02 -2.52 -8.99
CA ALA A 279 -3.19 -3.60 -9.49
C ALA A 279 -3.90 -4.96 -9.49
N ILE A 280 -4.65 -5.26 -8.42
CA ILE A 280 -5.50 -6.44 -8.32
C ILE A 280 -6.56 -6.43 -9.41
N ALA A 281 -7.23 -5.30 -9.64
CA ALA A 281 -8.26 -5.21 -10.66
C ALA A 281 -7.70 -5.42 -12.07
N TYR A 282 -6.55 -4.81 -12.41
CA TYR A 282 -5.85 -5.03 -13.68
C TYR A 282 -5.39 -6.49 -13.85
N SER A 283 -4.91 -7.15 -12.79
CA SER A 283 -4.49 -8.56 -12.87
C SER A 283 -5.65 -9.49 -13.31
N GLN A 284 -6.86 -9.21 -12.84
CA GLN A 284 -8.07 -9.98 -13.19
C GLN A 284 -8.59 -9.73 -14.61
N VAL A 285 -8.12 -8.67 -15.27
CA VAL A 285 -8.40 -8.40 -16.68
C VAL A 285 -7.42 -9.18 -17.55
N ASN A 286 -6.12 -9.09 -17.24
CA ASN A 286 -5.05 -9.71 -18.02
C ASN A 286 -5.06 -11.25 -17.95
N ASP A 287 -5.55 -11.84 -16.86
CA ASP A 287 -5.74 -13.29 -16.78
C ASP A 287 -6.89 -13.79 -17.67
N THR A 288 -7.87 -12.94 -17.99
CA THR A 288 -8.95 -13.29 -18.94
C THR A 288 -8.55 -13.17 -20.42
N THR A 289 -7.47 -12.46 -20.75
CA THR A 289 -6.95 -12.38 -22.14
C THR A 289 -5.88 -13.43 -22.44
N ARG A 290 -5.53 -14.27 -21.47
CA ARG A 290 -4.60 -15.41 -21.60
C ARG A 290 -5.29 -16.77 -21.78
N LYS A 291 -6.61 -16.80 -22.00
CA LYS A 291 -7.36 -18.01 -22.35
C LYS A 291 -7.88 -17.93 -23.78
#